data_AF-A0A932PV03-F1
#
_entry.id   AF-A0A932PV03-F1
#
_cell.length_a   1.000
_cell.length_b   1.000
_cell.length_c   1.000
_cell.angle_alpha   90.00
_cell.angle_beta   90.00
_cell.angle_gamma   90.00
#
_symmetry.space_group_name_H-M   'P 1'
#
loop_
_entity.id
_entity.type
_entity.pdbx_description
1 polymer ?
#
loop_
_entity_poly.entity_id
_entity_poly.type
_entity_poly.pdbx_seq_one_letter_code
_entity_poly.pdbx_strand_id
1 'polypeptide(L)'
;MLNPNQIEAAYKEFVENLQDWVHDGVIPIDLQFLHDQHILDSLQDDKEDPDDLTQYFHVVEGVEKVTLFNDQFIVWIVPKSEGEQPSTSVFIALNHTDKPHLEVVFTTKGVYNSPRYVLKVLQHFLIDMLETEATLTAFEKNA
;
A
#
# COMPACT_ATOMS: atom_id res chain seq x y z
N MET A 1 -15.81 -1.54 9.75
CA MET A 1 -15.36 -1.83 8.38
C MET A 1 -16.30 -1.16 7.38
N LEU A 2 -15.75 -0.43 6.42
CA LEU A 2 -16.53 0.21 5.34
C LEU A 2 -17.02 -0.84 4.33
N ASN A 3 -18.15 -0.57 3.69
CA ASN A 3 -18.67 -1.43 2.63
C ASN A 3 -17.93 -1.16 1.29
N PRO A 4 -18.01 -2.07 0.30
CA PRO A 4 -17.31 -1.92 -0.98
C PRO A 4 -17.63 -0.62 -1.73
N ASN A 5 -18.85 -0.10 -1.62
CA ASN A 5 -19.24 1.16 -2.26
C ASN A 5 -18.55 2.38 -1.61
N GLN A 6 -18.40 2.37 -0.28
CA GLN A 6 -17.70 3.41 0.46
C GLN A 6 -16.18 3.37 0.17
N ILE A 7 -15.61 2.17 0.06
CA ILE A 7 -14.22 1.96 -0.33
C ILE A 7 -13.96 2.55 -1.74
N GLU A 8 -14.85 2.27 -2.70
CA GLU A 8 -14.72 2.81 -4.05
C GLU A 8 -14.90 4.33 -4.10
N ALA A 9 -15.82 4.89 -3.29
CA ALA A 9 -16.01 6.34 -3.20
C ALA A 9 -14.76 7.03 -2.64
N ALA A 10 -14.14 6.47 -1.60
CA ALA A 10 -12.91 6.99 -1.02
C ALA A 10 -11.75 6.98 -2.02
N TYR A 11 -11.60 5.89 -2.79
CA TYR A 11 -10.60 5.81 -3.85
C TYR A 11 -10.73 6.96 -4.86
N LYS A 12 -11.95 7.24 -5.33
CA LYS A 12 -12.19 8.33 -6.28
C LYS A 12 -11.80 9.69 -5.69
N GLU A 13 -12.16 9.94 -4.44
CA GLU A 13 -11.81 11.18 -3.74
C GLU A 13 -10.29 11.36 -3.62
N PHE A 14 -9.56 10.29 -3.31
CA PHE A 14 -8.11 10.30 -3.21
C PHE A 14 -7.42 10.53 -4.56
N VAL A 15 -7.90 9.90 -5.62
CA VAL A 15 -7.31 10.07 -6.96
C VAL A 15 -7.56 11.47 -7.50
N GLU A 16 -8.75 12.04 -7.29
CA GLU A 16 -9.11 13.38 -7.76
C GLU A 16 -8.31 14.48 -7.06
N ASN A 17 -7.99 14.31 -5.76
CA ASN A 17 -7.36 15.33 -4.94
C ASN A 17 -6.05 14.86 -4.29
N LEU A 18 -5.26 14.04 -4.99
CA LEU A 18 -4.12 13.32 -4.42
C LEU A 18 -3.12 14.21 -3.67
N GLN A 19 -2.88 15.43 -4.17
CA GLN A 19 -1.95 16.39 -3.56
C GLN A 19 -2.41 16.88 -2.18
N ASP A 20 -3.70 16.82 -1.89
CA ASP A 20 -4.27 17.27 -0.62
C ASP A 20 -4.25 16.15 0.44
N TRP A 21 -4.07 14.90 0.03
CA TRP A 21 -4.15 13.73 0.91
C TRP A 21 -2.79 13.11 1.24
N VAL A 22 -1.79 13.24 0.37
CA VAL A 22 -0.51 12.54 0.57
C VAL A 22 0.52 13.48 1.18
N HIS A 23 0.79 13.31 2.47
CA HIS A 23 1.75 14.15 3.21
C HIS A 23 3.17 14.08 2.64
N ASP A 24 3.63 12.89 2.26
CA ASP A 24 5.00 12.65 1.76
C ASP A 24 5.11 12.67 0.22
N GLY A 25 4.01 12.96 -0.46
CA GLY A 25 3.89 12.82 -1.91
C GLY A 25 3.98 11.36 -2.38
N VAL A 26 4.02 11.18 -3.70
CA VAL A 26 4.06 9.84 -4.31
C VAL A 26 5.50 9.32 -4.32
N ILE A 27 5.74 8.19 -3.63
CA ILE A 27 7.06 7.59 -3.47
C ILE A 27 7.42 6.78 -4.73
N PRO A 28 8.47 7.15 -5.49
CA PRO A 28 8.94 6.32 -6.60
C PRO A 28 9.77 5.16 -6.06
N ILE A 29 9.43 3.94 -6.46
CA ILE A 29 10.21 2.74 -6.14
C ILE A 29 11.27 2.54 -7.21
N ASP A 30 12.52 2.68 -6.78
CA ASP A 30 13.72 2.42 -7.58
C ASP A 30 14.75 1.59 -6.78
N LEU A 31 15.90 1.32 -7.39
CA LEU A 31 16.96 0.55 -6.73
C LEU A 31 17.43 1.19 -5.43
N GLN A 32 17.50 2.52 -5.40
CA GLN A 32 18.00 3.26 -4.25
C GLN A 32 17.05 3.08 -3.07
N PHE A 33 15.75 3.25 -3.31
CA PHE A 33 14.72 3.01 -2.30
C PHE A 33 14.80 1.58 -1.74
N LEU A 34 14.84 0.57 -2.62
CA LEU A 34 14.87 -0.83 -2.19
C LEU A 34 16.12 -1.18 -1.38
N HIS A 35 17.27 -0.58 -1.72
CA HIS A 35 18.52 -0.74 -0.99
C HIS A 35 18.46 -0.06 0.38
N ASP A 36 18.05 1.22 0.42
CA ASP A 36 18.05 2.03 1.64
C ASP A 36 17.04 1.53 2.68
N GLN A 37 15.95 0.91 2.22
CA GLN A 37 14.95 0.28 3.07
C GLN A 37 15.25 -1.19 3.40
N HIS A 38 16.42 -1.72 3.00
CA HIS A 38 16.80 -3.12 3.20
C HIS A 38 15.82 -4.16 2.60
N ILE A 39 14.97 -3.75 1.65
CA ILE A 39 14.00 -4.63 0.98
C ILE A 39 14.72 -5.61 0.05
N LEU A 40 15.88 -5.23 -0.50
CA LEU A 40 16.68 -6.15 -1.32
C LEU A 40 17.19 -7.37 -0.54
N ASP A 41 17.46 -7.20 0.76
CA ASP A 41 17.94 -8.28 1.63
C ASP A 41 16.80 -9.25 1.94
N SER A 42 15.61 -8.72 2.26
CA SER A 42 14.40 -9.52 2.49
C SER A 42 13.88 -10.23 1.23
N LEU A 43 14.22 -9.72 0.04
CA LEU A 43 13.93 -10.39 -1.23
C LEU A 43 14.83 -11.60 -1.50
N GLN A 44 15.98 -11.73 -0.84
CA GLN A 44 16.88 -12.89 -0.99
C GLN A 44 16.56 -13.99 0.02
N ASP A 45 16.09 -13.61 1.21
CA ASP A 45 15.57 -14.53 2.20
C ASP A 45 14.11 -14.89 1.86
N ASP A 46 13.92 -15.92 1.00
CA ASP A 46 12.62 -16.52 0.64
C ASP A 46 11.85 -17.15 1.84
N LYS A 47 12.12 -16.74 3.09
CA LYS A 47 11.51 -17.30 4.30
C LYS A 47 10.12 -16.76 4.61
N GLU A 48 9.78 -15.58 4.10
CA GLU A 48 8.44 -15.01 4.20
C GLU A 48 7.82 -14.96 2.82
N ASP A 49 6.91 -15.91 2.56
CA ASP A 49 6.15 -15.95 1.33
C ASP A 49 5.24 -14.70 1.30
N PRO A 50 5.39 -13.77 0.35
CA PRO A 50 4.52 -12.59 0.26
C PRO A 50 3.03 -12.98 0.12
N ASP A 51 2.73 -14.23 -0.25
CA ASP A 51 1.38 -14.79 -0.23
C ASP A 51 0.74 -14.79 1.17
N ASP A 52 1.52 -14.88 2.26
CA ASP A 52 1.00 -14.86 3.63
C ASP A 52 0.29 -13.55 3.96
N LEU A 53 0.76 -12.42 3.42
CA LEU A 53 0.11 -11.13 3.62
C LEU A 53 -1.29 -11.11 2.98
N THR A 54 -1.44 -11.68 1.77
CA THR A 54 -2.71 -11.69 1.04
C THR A 54 -3.80 -12.52 1.72
N GLN A 55 -3.43 -13.49 2.56
CA GLN A 55 -4.39 -14.32 3.31
C GLN A 55 -5.22 -13.51 4.32
N TYR A 56 -4.70 -12.37 4.76
CA TYR A 56 -5.38 -11.48 5.71
C TYR A 56 -6.23 -10.40 5.04
N PHE A 57 -6.31 -10.39 3.71
CA PHE A 57 -7.07 -9.41 2.95
C PHE A 57 -8.23 -10.04 2.19
N HIS A 58 -9.36 -9.34 2.19
CA HIS A 58 -10.38 -9.54 1.17
C HIS A 58 -9.92 -8.90 -0.14
N VAL A 59 -10.00 -9.67 -1.22
CA VAL A 59 -9.56 -9.25 -2.56
C VAL A 59 -10.78 -8.99 -3.44
N VAL A 60 -10.83 -7.83 -4.07
CA VAL A 60 -11.79 -7.49 -5.12
C VAL A 60 -11.01 -7.10 -6.37
N GLU A 61 -11.10 -7.96 -7.38
CA GLU A 61 -10.50 -7.73 -8.69
C GLU A 61 -11.46 -6.92 -9.56
N GLY A 62 -11.03 -5.73 -9.96
CA GLY A 62 -11.71 -4.89 -10.93
C GLY A 62 -10.94 -4.85 -12.26
N VAL A 63 -11.58 -4.29 -13.29
CA VAL A 63 -10.97 -4.13 -14.62
C VAL A 63 -9.78 -3.17 -14.58
N GLU A 64 -9.86 -2.13 -13.75
CA GLU A 64 -8.88 -1.05 -13.71
C GLU A 64 -7.92 -1.14 -12.52
N LYS A 65 -8.27 -1.94 -11.50
CA LYS A 65 -7.51 -2.03 -10.25
C LYS A 65 -7.84 -3.30 -9.48
N VAL A 66 -6.93 -3.69 -8.60
CA VAL A 66 -7.18 -4.68 -7.54
C VAL A 66 -7.31 -3.93 -6.22
N THR A 67 -8.36 -4.23 -5.47
CA THR A 67 -8.57 -3.67 -4.13
C THR A 67 -8.37 -4.78 -3.11
N LEU A 68 -7.48 -4.55 -2.14
CA LEU A 68 -7.28 -5.40 -0.98
C LEU A 68 -7.80 -4.65 0.25
N PHE A 69 -8.62 -5.26 1.09
CA PHE A 69 -9.02 -4.62 2.35
C PHE A 69 -9.23 -5.62 3.48
N ASN A 70 -9.00 -5.18 4.70
CA ASN A 70 -9.32 -5.91 5.92
C ASN A 70 -9.76 -4.92 7.01
N ASP A 71 -9.83 -5.33 8.27
CA ASP A 71 -10.26 -4.45 9.37
C ASP A 71 -9.31 -3.27 9.63
N GLN A 72 -8.05 -3.33 9.19
CA GLN A 72 -7.03 -2.32 9.46
C GLN A 72 -6.69 -1.47 8.23
N PHE A 73 -6.62 -2.08 7.05
CA PHE A 73 -6.08 -1.45 5.85
C PHE A 73 -7.03 -1.56 4.66
N ILE A 74 -6.93 -0.58 3.78
CA ILE A 74 -7.48 -0.60 2.43
C ILE A 74 -6.34 -0.27 1.47
N VAL A 75 -6.12 -1.12 0.48
CA VAL A 75 -5.05 -1.00 -0.51
C VAL A 75 -5.68 -1.02 -1.90
N TRP A 76 -5.29 -0.07 -2.75
CA TRP A 76 -5.65 -0.07 -4.16
C TRP A 76 -4.40 -0.20 -5.01
N ILE A 77 -4.35 -1.25 -5.84
CA ILE A 77 -3.27 -1.53 -6.78
C ILE A 77 -3.77 -1.20 -8.17
N VAL A 78 -3.25 -0.12 -8.74
CA VAL A 78 -3.75 0.48 -9.99
C VAL A 78 -2.66 0.38 -11.06
N PRO A 79 -2.74 -0.61 -11.97
CA PRO A 79 -1.84 -0.67 -13.12
C PRO A 79 -2.09 0.52 -14.05
N LYS A 80 -1.01 1.11 -14.56
CA LYS A 80 -1.03 2.22 -15.50
C LYS A 80 -0.15 1.89 -16.70
N SER A 81 -0.72 2.07 -17.88
CA SER A 81 -0.04 1.87 -19.16
C SER A 81 0.38 3.19 -19.82
N GLU A 82 0.42 4.29 -19.07
CA GLU A 82 0.78 5.60 -19.59
C GLU A 82 2.30 5.75 -19.71
N GLY A 83 2.80 5.93 -20.94
CA GLY A 83 4.22 6.16 -21.24
C GLY A 83 4.91 4.97 -21.92
N GLU A 84 6.25 4.97 -21.92
CA GLU A 84 7.06 3.93 -22.56
C GLU A 84 7.19 2.64 -21.74
N GLN A 85 6.91 2.69 -20.44
CA GLN A 85 7.05 1.55 -19.53
C GLN A 85 5.78 1.35 -18.69
N PRO A 86 5.35 0.09 -18.48
CA PRO A 86 4.24 -0.19 -17.58
C PRO A 86 4.61 0.23 -16.16
N SER A 87 3.65 0.83 -15.46
CA SER A 87 3.79 1.25 -14.07
C SER A 87 2.59 0.78 -13.25
N THR A 88 2.74 0.77 -11.94
CA THR A 88 1.65 0.50 -11.00
C THR A 88 1.70 1.55 -9.92
N SER A 89 0.56 2.16 -9.60
CA SER A 89 0.38 3.02 -8.43
C SER A 89 -0.29 2.19 -7.33
N VAL A 90 0.24 2.23 -6.12
CA VAL A 90 -0.34 1.56 -4.96
C VAL A 90 -0.68 2.62 -3.92
N PHE A 91 -1.93 2.58 -3.46
CA PHE A 91 -2.48 3.49 -2.45
C PHE A 91 -2.76 2.65 -1.20
N ILE A 92 -2.25 3.07 -0.05
CA ILE A 92 -2.45 2.39 1.24
C ILE A 92 -3.13 3.36 2.19
N ALA A 93 -4.28 2.96 2.71
CA ALA A 93 -5.08 3.72 3.65
C ALA A 93 -5.44 2.90 4.88
N LEU A 94 -5.59 3.58 6.02
CA LEU A 94 -6.15 3.01 7.25
C LEU A 94 -7.67 2.90 7.13
N ASN A 95 -8.24 1.76 7.53
CA ASN A 95 -9.67 1.46 7.46
C ASN A 95 -10.42 1.91 8.73
N HIS A 96 -10.50 3.23 8.95
CA HIS A 96 -11.34 3.75 10.03
C HIS A 96 -12.83 3.62 9.71
N THR A 97 -13.65 3.46 10.76
CA THR A 97 -15.10 3.26 10.65
C THR A 97 -15.84 4.42 10.00
N ASP A 98 -15.32 5.64 10.11
CA ASP A 98 -15.99 6.84 9.61
C ASP A 98 -15.53 7.22 8.20
N LYS A 99 -14.21 7.22 7.96
CA LYS A 99 -13.61 7.51 6.64
C LYS A 99 -12.21 6.89 6.55
N PRO A 100 -11.80 6.32 5.40
CA PRO A 100 -10.42 5.91 5.21
C PRO A 100 -9.47 7.10 5.30
N HIS A 101 -8.27 6.86 5.80
CA HIS A 101 -7.21 7.86 5.80
C HIS A 101 -6.05 7.36 4.95
N LEU A 102 -5.73 8.08 3.87
CA LEU A 102 -4.64 7.70 2.96
C LEU A 102 -3.31 8.03 3.63
N GLU A 103 -2.46 7.03 3.81
CA GLU A 103 -1.16 7.19 4.48
C GLU A 103 -0.03 7.22 3.46
N VAL A 104 0.00 6.23 2.57
CA VAL A 104 1.12 6.04 1.64
C VAL A 104 0.62 5.86 0.23
N VAL A 105 1.33 6.48 -0.71
CA VAL A 105 1.19 6.22 -2.14
C VAL A 105 2.56 5.98 -2.74
N PHE A 106 2.75 4.83 -3.37
CA PHE A 106 4.00 4.52 -4.06
C PHE A 106 3.75 4.11 -5.52
N THR A 107 4.79 4.24 -6.34
CA THR A 107 4.74 3.87 -7.76
C THR A 107 5.92 2.99 -8.15
N THR A 108 5.63 1.90 -8.86
CA THR A 108 6.63 1.01 -9.45
C THR A 108 6.62 1.16 -10.98
N LYS A 109 7.78 1.01 -11.62
CA LYS A 109 7.90 1.04 -13.09
C LYS A 109 9.02 0.11 -13.56
N GLY A 110 8.96 -0.30 -14.83
CA GLY A 110 10.02 -1.11 -15.43
C GLY A 110 10.23 -2.44 -14.70
N VAL A 111 11.48 -2.76 -14.37
CA VAL A 111 11.85 -4.04 -13.70
C VAL A 111 11.27 -4.18 -12.29
N TYR A 112 10.98 -3.07 -11.62
CA TYR A 112 10.38 -3.05 -10.27
C TYR A 112 8.86 -3.23 -10.31
N ASN A 113 8.25 -3.21 -11.50
CA ASN A 113 6.81 -3.38 -11.67
C ASN A 113 6.38 -4.87 -11.77
N SER A 114 7.08 -5.76 -11.08
CA SER A 114 6.68 -7.17 -10.99
C SER A 114 5.87 -7.40 -9.71
N PRO A 115 4.94 -8.39 -9.70
CA PRO A 115 4.17 -8.71 -8.49
C PRO A 115 5.06 -8.94 -7.26
N ARG A 116 6.21 -9.62 -7.43
CA ARG A 116 7.16 -9.89 -6.33
C ARG A 116 7.66 -8.60 -5.68
N TYR A 117 8.10 -7.61 -6.47
CA TYR A 117 8.59 -6.34 -5.94
C TYR A 117 7.45 -5.49 -5.35
N VAL A 118 6.32 -5.40 -6.06
CA VAL A 118 5.16 -4.62 -5.61
C VAL A 118 4.65 -5.13 -4.26
N LEU A 119 4.50 -6.45 -4.10
CA LEU A 119 4.01 -7.05 -2.87
C LEU A 119 5.02 -6.94 -1.72
N LYS A 120 6.32 -7.04 -1.99
CA LYS A 120 7.35 -6.86 -0.95
C LYS A 120 7.43 -5.42 -0.45
N VAL A 121 7.32 -4.44 -1.34
CA VAL A 121 7.22 -3.03 -0.94
C VAL A 121 5.93 -2.76 -0.18
N LEU A 122 4.81 -3.33 -0.61
CA LEU A 122 3.54 -3.24 0.12
C LEU A 122 3.67 -3.84 1.53
N GLN A 123 4.25 -5.03 1.65
CA GLN A 123 4.49 -5.68 2.95
C GLN A 123 5.33 -4.81 3.87
N HIS A 124 6.42 -4.22 3.35
CA HIS A 124 7.28 -3.30 4.10
C HIS A 124 6.49 -2.15 4.72
N PHE A 125 5.69 -1.45 3.91
CA PHE A 125 4.88 -0.33 4.41
C PHE A 125 3.80 -0.75 5.41
N LEU A 126 3.15 -1.90 5.20
CA LEU A 126 2.13 -2.38 6.13
C LEU A 126 2.73 -2.74 7.49
N ILE A 127 3.91 -3.37 7.52
CA ILE A 127 4.62 -3.69 8.77
C ILE A 127 5.02 -2.41 9.49
N ASP A 128 5.62 -1.46 8.79
CA ASP A 128 6.05 -0.17 9.36
C ASP A 128 4.88 0.61 9.98
N MET A 129 3.72 0.63 9.32
CA MET A 129 2.50 1.23 9.86
C MET A 129 2.00 0.51 11.12
N LEU A 130 1.98 -0.83 11.13
CA LEU A 130 1.57 -1.61 12.30
C LEU A 130 2.48 -1.36 13.51
N GLU A 131 3.80 -1.29 13.29
CA GLU A 131 4.78 -0.99 14.33
C GLU A 131 4.60 0.42 14.89
N THR A 132 4.30 1.38 14.01
CA THR A 132 4.00 2.77 14.38
C THR A 132 2.73 2.87 15.24
N GLU A 133 1.63 2.22 14.84
CA GLU A 133 0.39 2.18 15.63
C GLU A 133 0.59 1.52 17.02
N ALA A 134 1.34 0.41 17.07
CA ALA A 134 1.63 -0.29 18.31
C ALA A 134 2.43 0.58 19.29
N THR A 135 3.39 1.33 18.76
CA THR A 135 4.22 2.27 19.51
C THR A 135 3.39 3.42 20.09
N LEU A 136 2.53 4.04 19.29
CA LEU A 136 1.64 5.12 19.73
C LEU A 136 0.68 4.66 20.83
N THR A 137 0.05 3.50 20.65
CA THR A 137 -0.86 2.90 21.64
C THR A 137 -0.15 2.61 22.97
N ALA A 138 1.12 2.20 22.92
CA ALA A 138 1.92 1.98 24.12
C ALA A 138 2.23 3.28 24.87
N PHE A 139 2.42 4.40 24.17
CA PHE A 139 2.60 5.71 24.81
C PHE A 139 1.32 6.22 25.46
N GLU A 140 0.17 6.09 24.79
CA GLU A 140 -1.12 6.53 25.34
C GLU A 140 -1.53 5.74 26.60
N LYS A 141 -1.19 4.45 26.69
CA LYS A 141 -1.46 3.62 27.87
C LYS A 141 -0.56 3.90 29.07
N ASN A 142 0.57 4.59 28.86
CA ASN A 142 1.54 4.92 29.89
C ASN A 142 1.53 6.41 30.29
N ALA A 143 0.60 7.20 29.74
CA ALA A 143 0.35 8.59 30.08
C ALA A 143 -0.85 8.72 31.03
#